data_AF-A0A7S0Y4K0-F1
#
_entry.id   AF-A0A7S0Y4K0-F1
#
_cell.length_a   1.000
_cell.length_b   1.000
_cell.length_c   1.000
_cell.angle_alpha   90.00
_cell.angle_beta   90.00
_cell.angle_gamma   90.00
#
_symmetry.space_group_name_H-M   'P 1'
#
loop_
_entity.id
_entity.type
_entity.pdbx_description
1 polymer ?
#
loop_
_entity_poly.entity_id
_entity_poly.type
_entity_poly.pdbx_seq_one_letter_code
_entity_poly.pdbx_strand_id
1 'polypeptide(L)'
;QGFVTVVIVINILLMATESHKQAKWWYDAMSNLNVLFVVIYMVEILIKVVAYLHAFFTDLWNIFDLVVVLASIVEISIGPSGAVGLQALRAIRMLKVFRALRLVRRARRLRTMINALIGSLPPIISSLVFMCLLIFFFATLGVQFFSGVRFGAGLNRRNNFKTAPE
;
A
#
# COMPACT_ATOMS: atom_id res chain seq x y z
N GLN A 1 -12.06 -21.87 -10.71
CA GLN A 1 -11.41 -20.60 -10.29
C GLN A 1 -12.42 -19.52 -9.85
N GLY A 2 -13.58 -19.38 -10.51
CA GLY A 2 -14.59 -18.36 -10.13
C GLY A 2 -15.24 -18.53 -8.74
N PHE A 3 -15.50 -19.76 -8.29
CA PHE A 3 -16.12 -20.02 -6.98
C PHE A 3 -15.32 -19.43 -5.81
N VAL A 4 -14.00 -19.65 -5.79
CA VAL A 4 -13.11 -19.11 -4.74
C VAL A 4 -13.04 -17.58 -4.79
N THR A 5 -13.05 -16.99 -5.98
CA THR A 5 -13.10 -15.53 -6.14
C THR A 5 -14.40 -14.95 -5.58
N VAL A 6 -15.54 -15.59 -5.83
CA VAL A 6 -16.84 -15.16 -5.28
C VAL A 6 -16.84 -15.23 -3.75
N VAL A 7 -16.32 -16.31 -3.16
CA VAL A 7 -16.21 -16.45 -1.70
C VAL A 7 -15.36 -15.34 -1.07
N ILE A 8 -14.26 -14.95 -1.73
CA ILE A 8 -13.38 -13.87 -1.25
C ILE A 8 -14.04 -12.49 -1.44
N VAL A 9 -14.73 -12.25 -2.55
CA VAL A 9 -15.48 -11.00 -2.77
C VAL A 9 -16.57 -10.86 -1.72
N ILE A 10 -17.31 -11.93 -1.42
CA ILE A 10 -18.28 -11.97 -0.34
C ILE A 10 -17.60 -11.69 1.01
N ASN A 11 -16.44 -12.31 1.28
CA ASN A 11 -15.68 -12.03 2.51
C ASN A 11 -15.26 -10.55 2.64
N ILE A 12 -14.86 -9.90 1.53
CA ILE A 12 -14.50 -8.47 1.51
C ILE A 12 -15.74 -7.59 1.69
N LEU A 13 -16.86 -7.92 1.06
CA LEU A 13 -18.12 -7.21 1.24
C LEU A 13 -18.61 -7.33 2.69
N LEU A 14 -18.51 -8.52 3.29
CA LEU A 14 -18.80 -8.73 4.71
C LEU A 14 -17.86 -7.91 5.60
N MET A 15 -16.56 -7.84 5.28
CA MET A 15 -15.63 -6.94 5.99
C MET A 15 -15.98 -5.45 5.78
N ALA A 16 -16.48 -5.06 4.62
CA ALA A 16 -16.91 -3.67 4.35
C ALA A 16 -18.15 -3.27 5.17
N THR A 17 -18.94 -4.25 5.61
CA THR A 17 -20.07 -4.01 6.53
C THR A 17 -19.67 -3.88 8.00
N GLU A 18 -18.38 -4.06 8.36
CA GLU A 18 -17.90 -3.85 9.73
C GLU A 18 -18.15 -2.39 10.17
N SER A 19 -19.11 -2.20 11.06
CA SER A 19 -19.40 -0.91 11.70
C SER A 19 -18.91 -0.90 13.14
N HIS A 20 -18.48 0.27 13.66
CA HIS A 20 -17.95 0.42 15.02
C HIS A 20 -18.99 0.09 16.14
N LYS A 21 -20.27 -0.13 15.81
CA LYS A 21 -21.35 -0.49 16.75
C LYS A 21 -22.10 -1.76 16.33
N GLN A 22 -21.37 -2.84 16.11
CA GLN A 22 -21.95 -4.12 15.67
C GLN A 22 -22.24 -5.07 16.82
N ALA A 23 -23.25 -5.93 16.65
CA ALA A 23 -23.64 -6.93 17.63
C ALA A 23 -22.50 -7.95 17.86
N LYS A 24 -22.32 -8.37 19.12
CA LYS A 24 -21.20 -9.24 19.54
C LYS A 24 -21.10 -10.53 18.70
N TRP A 25 -22.23 -11.16 18.38
CA TRP A 25 -22.26 -12.38 17.57
C TRP A 25 -21.77 -12.17 16.13
N TRP A 26 -22.02 -10.99 15.54
CA TRP A 26 -21.55 -10.66 14.19
C TRP A 26 -20.04 -10.44 14.17
N TYR A 27 -19.52 -9.77 15.20
CA TYR A 27 -18.09 -9.60 15.39
C TYR A 27 -17.36 -10.94 15.54
N ASP A 28 -17.88 -11.83 16.39
CA ASP A 28 -17.29 -13.14 16.63
C ASP A 28 -17.32 -14.01 15.36
N ALA A 29 -18.43 -13.98 14.61
CA ALA A 29 -18.55 -14.68 13.33
C ALA A 29 -17.53 -14.18 12.28
N MET A 30 -17.38 -12.85 12.13
CA MET A 30 -16.41 -12.29 11.18
C MET A 30 -14.96 -12.53 11.60
N SER A 31 -14.68 -12.49 12.91
CA SER A 31 -13.35 -12.80 13.45
C SER A 31 -12.95 -14.25 13.12
N ASN A 32 -13.84 -15.21 13.40
CA ASN A 32 -13.61 -16.64 13.12
C ASN A 32 -13.41 -16.90 11.62
N LEU A 33 -14.23 -16.29 10.78
CA LEU A 33 -14.14 -16.38 9.32
C LEU A 33 -12.79 -15.83 8.82
N ASN A 34 -12.35 -14.69 9.36
CA ASN A 34 -11.08 -14.08 9.00
C ASN A 34 -9.88 -14.96 9.40
N VAL A 35 -9.90 -15.55 10.60
CA VAL A 35 -8.87 -16.50 11.05
C VAL A 35 -8.80 -17.70 10.11
N LEU A 36 -9.96 -18.29 9.75
CA LEU A 36 -10.03 -19.40 8.81
C LEU A 36 -9.36 -19.06 7.47
N PHE A 37 -9.66 -17.89 6.90
CA PHE A 37 -9.03 -17.46 5.66
C PHE A 37 -7.51 -17.30 5.80
N VAL A 38 -7.04 -16.69 6.90
CA VAL A 38 -5.59 -16.54 7.16
C VAL A 38 -4.90 -17.90 7.22
N VAL A 39 -5.49 -18.90 7.88
CA VAL A 39 -4.95 -20.26 7.95
C VAL A 39 -4.86 -20.90 6.56
N ILE A 40 -5.92 -20.81 5.75
CA ILE A 40 -5.93 -21.33 4.37
C ILE A 40 -4.81 -20.69 3.55
N TYR A 41 -4.64 -19.37 3.64
CA TYR A 41 -3.59 -18.66 2.92
C TYR A 41 -2.19 -18.98 3.41
N MET A 42 -2.02 -19.18 4.72
CA MET A 42 -0.75 -19.60 5.31
C MET A 42 -0.32 -20.94 4.72
N VAL A 43 -1.24 -21.91 4.64
CA VAL A 43 -0.98 -23.21 4.02
C VAL A 43 -0.65 -23.07 2.54
N GLU A 44 -1.40 -22.25 1.80
CA GLU A 44 -1.13 -21.98 0.36
C GLU A 44 0.29 -21.40 0.16
N ILE A 45 0.73 -20.47 1.02
CA ILE A 45 2.07 -19.90 0.99
C ILE A 45 3.13 -20.92 1.35
N LEU A 46 2.91 -21.71 2.40
CA LEU A 46 3.87 -22.71 2.84
C LEU A 46 4.16 -23.72 1.71
N ILE A 47 3.10 -24.18 1.03
CA ILE A 47 3.22 -25.07 -0.13
C ILE A 47 4.03 -24.39 -1.25
N LYS A 48 3.78 -23.11 -1.55
CA LYS A 48 4.53 -22.37 -2.58
C LYS A 48 6.00 -22.18 -2.20
N VAL A 49 6.29 -21.87 -0.94
CA VAL A 49 7.67 -21.70 -0.47
C VAL A 49 8.43 -23.02 -0.61
N VAL A 50 7.83 -24.15 -0.23
CA VAL A 50 8.44 -25.47 -0.39
C VAL A 50 8.58 -25.87 -1.87
N ALA A 51 7.59 -25.56 -2.71
CA ALA A 51 7.61 -25.90 -4.13
C ALA A 51 8.62 -25.07 -4.95
N TYR A 52 8.74 -23.78 -4.66
CA TYR A 52 9.56 -22.85 -5.46
C TYR A 52 10.90 -22.49 -4.81
N LEU A 53 11.14 -22.80 -3.53
CA LEU A 53 12.40 -22.61 -2.78
C LEU A 53 13.10 -21.28 -3.12
N HIS A 54 14.14 -21.33 -3.98
CA HIS A 54 14.92 -20.16 -4.39
C HIS A 54 14.19 -19.26 -5.39
N ALA A 55 13.40 -19.85 -6.30
CA ALA A 55 12.60 -19.10 -7.27
C ALA A 55 11.47 -18.29 -6.60
N PHE A 56 11.07 -18.66 -5.38
CA PHE A 56 10.06 -17.92 -4.62
C PHE A 56 10.46 -16.45 -4.38
N PHE A 57 11.73 -16.22 -4.04
CA PHE A 57 12.26 -14.88 -3.73
C PHE A 57 12.60 -14.05 -4.98
N THR A 58 12.43 -14.60 -6.18
CA THR A 58 12.64 -13.86 -7.43
C THR A 58 11.36 -13.21 -7.95
N ASP A 59 10.19 -13.78 -7.65
CA ASP A 59 8.90 -13.22 -8.04
C ASP A 59 8.36 -12.27 -6.96
N LEU A 60 8.29 -10.98 -7.30
CA LEU A 60 7.73 -9.94 -6.42
C LEU A 60 6.32 -10.28 -5.92
N TRP A 61 5.52 -10.99 -6.72
CA TRP A 61 4.15 -11.36 -6.34
C TRP A 61 4.08 -12.46 -5.28
N ASN A 62 5.14 -13.27 -5.16
CA ASN A 62 5.26 -14.29 -4.13
C ASN A 62 5.76 -13.67 -2.82
N ILE A 63 6.73 -12.76 -2.89
CA ILE A 63 7.18 -11.97 -1.73
C ILE A 63 6.03 -11.13 -1.17
N PHE A 64 5.27 -10.46 -2.03
CA PHE A 64 4.11 -9.68 -1.62
C PHE A 64 3.09 -10.53 -0.85
N ASP A 65 2.85 -11.77 -1.28
CA ASP A 65 1.95 -12.70 -0.61
C ASP A 65 2.44 -13.11 0.78
N LEU A 66 3.75 -13.34 0.93
CA LEU A 66 4.37 -13.60 2.23
C LEU A 66 4.15 -12.41 3.19
N VAL A 67 4.38 -11.18 2.72
CA VAL A 67 4.17 -9.95 3.52
C VAL A 67 2.72 -9.82 3.97
N VAL A 68 1.76 -10.10 3.09
CA VAL A 68 0.33 -10.03 3.41
C VAL A 68 -0.05 -11.05 4.48
N VAL A 69 0.45 -12.29 4.40
CA VAL A 69 0.21 -13.32 5.43
C VAL A 69 0.82 -12.90 6.76
N LEU A 70 2.07 -12.43 6.78
CA LEU A 70 2.75 -11.94 7.99
C LEU A 70 2.00 -10.77 8.64
N ALA A 71 1.59 -9.78 7.85
CA ALA A 71 0.79 -8.64 8.33
C ALA A 71 -0.52 -9.10 8.99
N SER A 72 -1.12 -10.18 8.49
CA SER A 72 -2.39 -10.70 9.01
C SER A 72 -2.21 -11.51 10.29
N ILE A 73 -1.08 -12.21 10.43
CA ILE A 73 -0.69 -12.88 11.67
C ILE A 73 -0.46 -11.84 12.76
N VAL A 74 0.27 -10.76 12.45
CA VAL A 74 0.51 -9.63 13.37
C VAL A 74 -0.80 -8.99 13.81
N GLU A 75 -1.74 -8.79 12.88
CA GLU A 75 -3.07 -8.24 13.18
C GLU A 75 -3.85 -9.11 14.17
N ILE A 76 -3.83 -10.44 13.99
CA ILE A 76 -4.52 -11.39 14.89
C ILE A 76 -3.81 -11.46 16.25
N SER A 77 -2.46 -11.48 16.27
CA SER A 77 -1.69 -11.68 17.51
C SER A 77 -1.79 -10.51 18.49
N ILE A 78 -1.96 -9.28 17.99
CA ILE A 78 -2.05 -8.10 18.86
C ILE A 78 -3.44 -7.97 19.52
N GLY A 79 -4.48 -8.53 18.89
CA GLY A 79 -5.85 -8.49 19.38
C GLY A 79 -6.45 -7.07 19.49
N PRO A 80 -7.76 -6.95 19.72
CA PRO A 80 -8.43 -5.65 19.91
C PRO A 80 -8.10 -4.96 21.24
N SER A 81 -7.50 -5.69 22.20
CA SER A 81 -7.25 -5.25 23.58
C SER A 81 -5.77 -5.13 23.94
N GLY A 82 -4.86 -5.28 22.97
CA GLY A 82 -3.43 -5.12 23.22
C GLY A 82 -3.13 -3.75 23.82
N ALA A 83 -2.36 -3.72 24.91
CA ALA A 83 -1.87 -2.52 25.61
C ALA A 83 -0.85 -1.71 24.77
N VAL A 84 -1.18 -1.49 23.49
CA VAL A 84 -0.30 -0.87 22.50
C VAL A 84 -0.78 0.55 22.27
N GLY A 85 0.16 1.50 22.28
CA GLY A 85 -0.15 2.92 22.15
C GLY A 85 -1.00 3.27 20.93
N LEU A 86 -1.65 4.43 20.97
CA LEU A 86 -2.59 4.91 19.95
C LEU A 86 -2.05 4.83 18.49
N GLN A 87 -0.73 4.94 18.31
CA GLN A 87 -0.06 4.79 17.02
C GLN A 87 -0.10 3.36 16.47
N ALA A 88 0.10 2.35 17.32
CA ALA A 88 0.04 0.95 16.90
C ALA A 88 -1.39 0.53 16.54
N LEU A 89 -2.39 1.02 17.28
CA LEU A 89 -3.81 0.82 16.92
C LEU A 89 -4.16 1.40 15.55
N ARG A 90 -3.58 2.56 15.19
CA ARG A 90 -3.74 3.14 13.83
C ARG A 90 -3.06 2.27 12.78
N ALA A 91 -1.83 1.80 13.04
CA ALA A 91 -1.11 0.92 12.11
C ALA A 91 -1.87 -0.39 11.86
N ILE A 92 -2.38 -1.04 12.91
CA ILE A 92 -3.19 -2.27 12.82
C ILE A 92 -4.44 -2.05 11.96
N ARG A 93 -5.11 -0.91 12.11
CA ARG A 93 -6.24 -0.54 11.25
C ARG A 93 -5.83 -0.40 9.78
N MET A 94 -4.63 0.10 9.49
CA MET A 94 -4.10 0.14 8.12
C MET A 94 -3.76 -1.26 7.59
N LEU A 95 -3.35 -2.21 8.45
CA LEU A 95 -3.06 -3.58 8.02
C LEU A 95 -4.27 -4.29 7.42
N LYS A 96 -5.50 -3.90 7.82
CA LYS A 96 -6.74 -4.39 7.19
C LYS A 96 -6.79 -4.15 5.68
N VAL A 97 -6.13 -3.11 5.16
CA VAL A 97 -6.06 -2.81 3.72
C VAL A 97 -5.36 -3.93 2.95
N PHE A 98 -4.38 -4.61 3.56
CA PHE A 98 -3.71 -5.76 2.93
C PHE A 98 -4.69 -6.91 2.61
N ARG A 99 -5.79 -7.04 3.35
CA ARG A 99 -6.83 -8.04 3.06
C ARG A 99 -7.53 -7.74 1.74
N ALA A 100 -7.83 -6.46 1.45
CA ALA A 100 -8.41 -6.04 0.18
C ALA A 100 -7.42 -6.22 -0.99
N LEU A 101 -6.12 -6.02 -0.74
CA LEU A 101 -5.08 -6.27 -1.73
C LEU A 101 -4.95 -7.75 -2.14
N ARG A 102 -5.45 -8.71 -1.34
CA ARG A 102 -5.52 -10.14 -1.73
C ARG A 102 -6.40 -10.36 -2.97
N LEU A 103 -7.44 -9.55 -3.17
CA LEU A 103 -8.33 -9.64 -4.33
C LEU A 103 -7.59 -9.26 -5.62
N VAL A 104 -6.78 -8.21 -5.54
CA VAL A 104 -5.95 -7.70 -6.64
C VAL A 104 -5.04 -8.81 -7.17
N ARG A 105 -4.51 -9.66 -6.27
CA ARG A 105 -3.67 -10.80 -6.64
C ARG A 105 -4.45 -11.93 -7.33
N ARG A 106 -5.67 -12.22 -6.92
CA ARG A 106 -6.51 -13.26 -7.55
C ARG A 106 -6.99 -12.84 -8.94
N ALA A 107 -7.19 -11.54 -9.16
CA ALA A 107 -7.58 -11.00 -10.43
C ALA A 107 -6.39 -10.92 -11.39
N ARG A 108 -6.22 -11.97 -12.23
CA ARG A 108 -5.17 -12.02 -13.26
C ARG A 108 -5.12 -10.74 -14.12
N ARG A 109 -6.29 -10.18 -14.48
CA ARG A 109 -6.39 -8.91 -15.22
C ARG A 109 -5.78 -7.72 -14.46
N LEU A 110 -6.05 -7.60 -13.16
CA LEU A 110 -5.49 -6.53 -12.32
C LEU A 110 -3.97 -6.69 -12.16
N ARG A 111 -3.47 -7.92 -12.00
CA ARG A 111 -2.02 -8.18 -11.99
C ARG A 111 -1.35 -7.74 -13.29
N THR A 112 -1.95 -8.04 -14.45
CA THR A 112 -1.41 -7.60 -15.74
C THR A 112 -1.38 -6.09 -15.86
N MET A 113 -2.46 -5.40 -15.43
CA MET A 113 -2.50 -3.93 -15.43
C MET A 113 -1.44 -3.33 -14.49
N ILE A 114 -1.28 -3.87 -13.28
CA ILE A 114 -0.27 -3.42 -12.33
C ILE A 114 1.14 -3.65 -12.86
N ASN A 115 1.40 -4.81 -13.47
CA ASN A 115 2.71 -5.08 -14.09
C ASN A 115 2.98 -4.11 -15.26
N ALA A 116 1.96 -3.75 -16.05
CA ALA A 116 2.10 -2.75 -17.10
C ALA A 116 2.38 -1.35 -16.52
N LEU A 117 1.69 -0.97 -15.44
CA LEU A 117 1.94 0.28 -14.72
C LEU A 117 3.37 0.32 -14.17
N ILE A 118 3.81 -0.74 -13.48
CA ILE A 118 5.17 -0.84 -12.95
C ILE A 118 6.20 -0.81 -14.08
N GLY A 119 5.93 -1.49 -15.21
CA GLY A 119 6.78 -1.44 -16.39
C GLY A 119 6.88 -0.05 -17.03
N SER A 120 5.88 0.82 -16.82
CA SER A 120 5.91 2.21 -17.27
C SER A 120 6.61 3.17 -16.31
N LEU A 121 6.91 2.75 -15.07
CA LEU A 121 7.58 3.61 -14.09
C LEU A 121 9.02 4.00 -14.49
N PRO A 122 9.89 3.12 -15.00
CA PRO A 122 11.24 3.50 -15.38
C PRO A 122 11.33 4.72 -16.31
N PRO A 123 10.62 4.78 -17.46
CA PRO A 123 10.67 5.96 -18.32
C PRO A 123 10.05 7.20 -17.66
N ILE A 124 9.00 7.05 -16.84
CA ILE A 124 8.41 8.14 -16.07
C ILE A 124 9.42 8.73 -15.09
N ILE A 125 10.17 7.88 -14.38
CA ILE A 125 11.20 8.30 -13.43
C ILE A 125 12.32 9.03 -14.17
N SER A 126 12.78 8.53 -15.32
CA SER A 126 13.79 9.23 -16.14
C SER A 126 13.30 10.61 -16.58
N SER A 127 12.04 10.73 -17.01
CA SER A 127 11.44 12.02 -17.38
C SER A 127 11.28 12.96 -16.18
N LEU A 128 10.92 12.42 -15.00
CA LEU A 128 10.80 13.20 -13.77
C LEU A 128 12.15 13.74 -13.31
N VAL A 129 13.20 12.92 -13.37
CA VAL A 129 14.57 13.36 -13.05
C VAL A 129 15.00 14.48 -13.98
N PHE A 130 14.75 14.35 -15.28
CA PHE A 130 15.04 15.41 -16.25
C PHE A 130 14.25 16.69 -15.95
N MET A 131 12.96 16.57 -15.65
CA MET A 131 12.12 17.71 -15.26
C MET A 131 12.63 18.39 -13.98
N CYS A 132 13.02 17.62 -12.96
CA CYS A 132 13.62 18.14 -11.73
C CYS A 132 14.94 18.89 -12.01
N LEU A 133 15.79 18.38 -12.89
CA LEU A 133 17.01 19.06 -13.30
C LEU A 133 16.73 20.40 -14.00
N LEU A 134 15.73 20.46 -14.88
CA LEU A 134 15.31 21.70 -15.51
C LEU A 134 14.76 22.71 -14.50
N ILE A 135 13.90 22.27 -13.57
CA ILE A 135 13.38 23.11 -12.51
C ILE A 135 14.52 23.66 -11.66
N PHE A 136 15.51 22.83 -11.32
CA PHE A 136 16.68 23.24 -10.57
C PHE A 136 17.50 24.30 -11.33
N PHE A 137 17.79 24.07 -12.61
CA PHE A 137 18.51 25.01 -13.46
C PHE A 137 17.81 26.38 -13.54
N PHE A 138 16.51 26.39 -13.83
CA PHE A 138 15.73 27.63 -13.88
C PHE A 138 15.58 28.30 -12.51
N ALA A 139 15.51 27.53 -11.42
CA ALA A 139 15.49 28.07 -10.07
C ALA A 139 16.79 28.82 -9.75
N THR A 140 17.97 28.26 -10.09
CA THR A 140 19.26 28.93 -9.89
C THR A 140 19.38 30.21 -10.72
N LEU A 141 18.99 30.16 -12.01
CA LEU A 141 18.94 31.37 -12.85
C LEU A 141 17.97 32.41 -12.27
N GLY A 142 16.82 31.96 -11.77
CA GLY A 142 15.83 32.83 -11.14
C GLY A 142 16.40 33.59 -9.95
N VAL A 143 17.20 32.94 -9.11
CA VAL A 143 17.88 33.59 -7.98
C VAL A 143 18.93 34.60 -8.46
N GLN A 144 19.73 34.25 -9.47
CA GLN A 144 20.77 35.13 -9.99
C GLN A 144 20.19 36.40 -10.62
N PHE A 145 19.11 36.29 -11.39
CA PHE A 145 18.52 37.44 -12.08
C PHE A 145 17.48 38.21 -11.25
N PHE A 146 16.70 37.53 -10.41
CA PHE A 146 15.52 38.11 -9.75
C PHE A 146 15.61 38.22 -8.22
N SER A 147 16.76 37.95 -7.61
CA SER A 147 16.94 38.08 -6.14
C SER A 147 16.68 39.51 -5.59
N GLY A 148 16.91 40.54 -6.41
CA GLY A 148 16.74 41.95 -6.06
C GLY A 148 15.35 42.54 -6.31
N VAL A 149 14.40 41.77 -6.84
CA VAL A 149 13.08 42.30 -7.24
C VAL A 149 12.21 42.63 -6.02
N ARG A 150 11.48 43.74 -6.09
CA ARG A 150 10.54 44.17 -5.05
C ARG A 150 9.34 43.21 -4.94
N PHE A 151 8.86 43.01 -3.72
CA PHE A 151 7.66 42.23 -3.48
C PHE A 151 6.43 42.89 -4.13
N GLY A 152 5.54 42.07 -4.66
CA GLY A 152 4.35 42.48 -5.40
C GLY A 152 3.29 41.39 -5.33
N ALA A 153 2.21 41.49 -6.11
CA ALA A 153 1.05 40.60 -5.99
C ALA A 153 1.37 39.09 -6.06
N GLY A 154 2.44 38.69 -6.77
CA GLY A 154 2.90 37.30 -6.87
C GLY A 154 4.19 36.96 -6.09
N LEU A 155 4.92 37.96 -5.60
CA LEU A 155 6.21 37.78 -4.91
C LEU A 155 6.08 38.21 -3.46
N ASN A 156 6.17 37.23 -2.55
CA ASN A 156 5.97 37.42 -1.11
C ASN A 156 7.16 36.84 -0.32
N ARG A 157 7.21 37.10 0.99
CA ARG A 157 8.28 36.58 1.86
C ARG A 157 8.44 35.04 1.83
N ARG A 158 7.39 34.29 1.49
CA ARG A 158 7.43 32.83 1.29
C ARG A 158 7.72 32.38 -0.15
N ASN A 159 7.26 33.14 -1.13
CA ASN A 159 7.37 32.80 -2.56
C ASN A 159 8.22 33.87 -3.24
N ASN A 160 9.54 33.68 -3.25
CA ASN A 160 10.49 34.61 -3.85
C ASN A 160 11.74 33.89 -4.37
N PHE A 161 12.57 34.61 -5.11
CA PHE A 161 13.83 34.13 -5.69
C PHE A 161 15.05 34.57 -4.88
N LYS A 162 14.94 34.75 -3.56
CA LYS A 162 16.08 35.22 -2.76
C LYS A 162 17.06 34.10 -2.38
N THR A 163 16.58 32.86 -2.35
CA THR A 163 17.36 31.69 -1.93
C THR A 163 17.15 30.56 -2.93
N ALA A 164 18.21 29.80 -3.20
CA ALA A 164 18.10 28.57 -3.98
C ALA A 164 17.25 27.53 -3.21
N PRO A 165 16.56 26.62 -3.92
CA PRO A 165 15.91 25.48 -3.29
C PRO A 165 16.97 24.60 -2.59
N GLU A 166 16.79 24.36 -1.29
CA GLU A 166 17.54 23.36 -0.50
C GLU A 166 17.10 21.92 -0.82
#